data_AF-A0A9W6JQ06-F1
#
_entry.id   AF-A0A9W6JQ06-F1
#
_cell.length_a   1.000
_cell.length_b   1.000
_cell.length_c   1.000
_cell.angle_alpha   90.00
_cell.angle_beta   90.00
_cell.angle_gamma   90.00
#
_symmetry.space_group_name_H-M   'P 1'
#
loop_
_entity.id
_entity.type
_entity.pdbx_description
1 polymer ?
#
loop_
_entity_poly.entity_id
_entity_poly.type
_entity_poly.pdbx_seq_one_letter_code
_entity_poly.pdbx_strand_id
1 'polypeptide(L)' 'MRQAFASVRMKLDPLVCACRMARQTAHLMVGLQDYDAYAAHVRTTHPDIEPMDRATFYRQATDRRYGGGPGSAFRCC' A
#
# COMPACT_ATOMS: atom_id res chain seq x y z
N MET A 1 6.19 26.55 -23.83
CA MET A 1 5.40 25.95 -22.72
C MET A 1 5.86 24.54 -22.32
N ARG A 2 6.05 23.58 -23.23
CA ARG A 2 6.46 22.19 -22.92
C ARG A 2 7.73 22.02 -22.06
N GLN A 3 8.71 22.91 -22.23
CA GLN A 3 10.02 22.84 -21.55
C GLN A 3 9.95 23.23 -20.05
N ALA A 4 9.04 24.13 -19.67
CA ALA A 4 8.86 24.54 -18.28
C ALA A 4 8.24 23.43 -17.42
N PHE A 5 7.26 22.69 -17.96
CA PHE A 5 6.66 21.55 -17.28
C PHE A 5 7.66 20.41 -17.05
N ALA A 6 8.57 20.16 -18.00
CA ALA A 6 9.62 19.16 -17.85
C ALA A 6 10.60 19.49 -16.73
N SER A 7 11.05 20.75 -16.63
CA SER A 7 11.95 21.21 -15.56
C SER A 7 11.31 21.13 -14.17
N VAL A 8 10.01 21.44 -14.06
CA VAL A 8 9.25 21.32 -12.80
C VAL A 8 9.07 19.85 -12.40
N ARG A 9 8.77 18.96 -13.36
CA ARG A 9 8.64 17.52 -13.13
C ARG A 9 9.94 16.94 -12.54
N MET A 10 11.07 17.23 -13.18
CA MET A 10 12.41 16.75 -12.76
C MET A 10 12.79 17.19 -11.35
N LYS A 11 12.40 18.39 -10.93
CA LYS A 11 12.64 18.88 -9.55
C LYS A 11 11.69 18.28 -8.52
N LEU A 12 10.49 17.87 -8.94
CA LEU A 12 9.47 17.29 -8.07
C LEU A 12 9.69 15.79 -7.83
N ASP A 13 10.28 15.08 -8.80
CA ASP A 13 10.60 13.66 -8.72
C ASP A 13 11.38 13.23 -7.45
N PRO A 14 12.46 13.92 -7.02
CA PRO A 14 13.19 13.55 -5.80
C PRO A 14 12.36 13.76 -4.53
N LEU A 15 11.54 14.83 -4.47
CA LEU A 15 10.65 15.09 -3.33
C LEU A 15 9.54 14.03 -3.25
N VAL A 16 8.95 13.66 -4.39
CA VAL A 16 7.94 12.61 -4.47
C VAL A 16 8.53 11.25 -4.06
N CYS A 17 9.77 10.96 -4.46
CA CYS A 17 10.48 9.74 -4.05
C CYS A 17 10.70 9.71 -2.53
N ALA A 18 11.22 10.81 -1.96
CA ALA A 18 11.44 10.92 -0.52
C ALA A 18 10.15 10.78 0.30
N CYS A 19 9.06 11.44 -0.12
CA CYS A 19 7.76 11.30 0.53
C CYS A 19 7.22 9.87 0.45
N ARG A 20 7.40 9.18 -0.69
CA ARG A 20 6.99 7.78 -0.84
C ARG A 20 7.76 6.86 0.13
N MET A 21 9.08 7.03 0.23
CA MET A 21 9.91 6.26 1.16
C MET A 21 9.53 6.55 2.62
N ALA A 22 9.36 7.82 3.00
CA ALA A 22 8.94 8.19 4.35
C ALA A 22 7.58 7.57 4.71
N ARG A 23 6.61 7.57 3.78
CA ARG A 23 5.30 6.92 3.97
C ARG A 23 5.43 5.41 4.18
N GLN A 24 6.24 4.74 3.35
CA GLN A 24 6.50 3.31 3.48
C GLN A 24 7.11 2.98 4.84
N THR A 25 8.12 3.74 5.28
CA THR A 25 8.74 3.55 6.60
C THR A 25 7.74 3.79 7.74
N ALA A 26 6.92 4.85 7.66
CA ALA A 26 5.89 5.12 8.67
C ALA A 26 4.85 3.99 8.74
N HIS A 27 4.41 3.46 7.60
CA HIS A 27 3.52 2.31 7.53
C HIS A 27 4.13 1.05 8.16
N LEU A 28 5.42 0.77 7.92
CA LEU A 28 6.13 -0.34 8.56
C LEU A 28 6.20 -0.18 10.09
N MET A 29 6.46 1.04 10.58
CA MET A 29 6.56 1.33 12.01
C MET A 29 5.23 1.13 12.76
N VAL A 30 4.13 1.59 12.17
CA VAL A 30 2.78 1.40 12.74
C VAL A 30 2.28 -0.03 12.49
N GLY A 31 2.87 -0.74 11.54
CA GLY A 31 2.40 -2.03 11.05
C GLY A 31 1.07 -1.91 10.30
N LEU A 32 0.86 -0.76 9.64
CA LEU A 32 -0.31 -0.49 8.80
C LEU A 32 -0.01 -0.92 7.37
N GLN A 33 -0.91 -1.69 6.78
CA GLN A 33 -0.76 -2.14 5.40
C GLN A 33 -1.22 -1.07 4.41
N ASP A 34 -0.45 -0.89 3.33
CA ASP A 34 -0.65 0.13 2.32
C ASP A 34 -1.43 -0.42 1.10
N TYR A 35 -2.66 0.06 0.90
CA TYR A 35 -3.50 -0.39 -0.19
C TYR A 35 -2.90 -0.09 -1.58
N ASP A 36 -2.31 1.09 -1.77
CA ASP A 36 -1.86 1.49 -3.11
C ASP A 36 -0.63 0.68 -3.52
N ALA A 37 0.23 0.37 -2.55
CA ALA A 37 1.36 -0.55 -2.73
C ALA A 37 0.88 -1.98 -3.02
N TYR A 38 -0.14 -2.47 -2.29
CA TYR A 38 -0.78 -3.76 -2.55
C TYR A 38 -1.36 -3.84 -3.96
N ALA A 39 -2.18 -2.86 -4.36
CA ALA A 39 -2.82 -2.86 -5.67
C ALA A 39 -1.80 -2.73 -6.81
N ALA A 40 -0.74 -1.94 -6.62
CA ALA A 40 0.37 -1.89 -7.56
C ALA A 40 1.06 -3.26 -7.68
N HIS A 41 1.37 -3.90 -6.55
CA HIS A 41 2.00 -5.23 -6.52
C HIS A 41 1.14 -6.29 -7.22
N VAL A 42 -0.17 -6.35 -6.91
CA VAL A 42 -1.09 -7.28 -7.56
C VAL A 42 -1.12 -7.05 -9.06
N ARG A 43 -1.27 -5.81 -9.52
CA ARG A 43 -1.26 -5.52 -10.96
C ARG A 43 0.05 -5.88 -11.65
N THR A 44 1.19 -5.79 -10.95
CA THR A 44 2.51 -6.12 -11.54
C THR A 44 2.85 -7.60 -11.50
N THR A 45 2.42 -8.31 -10.45
CA THR A 45 2.85 -9.69 -10.16
C THR A 45 1.76 -10.71 -10.51
N HIS A 46 0.50 -10.29 -10.48
CA HIS A 46 -0.68 -11.11 -10.76
C HIS A 46 -1.61 -10.36 -11.72
N PRO A 47 -1.24 -10.23 -13.00
CA PRO A 47 -2.04 -9.49 -13.98
C PRO A 47 -3.44 -10.10 -14.19
N ASP A 48 -3.61 -11.39 -13.86
CA ASP A 48 -4.87 -12.12 -14.01
C ASP A 48 -5.81 -11.96 -12.79
N ILE A 49 -5.37 -11.26 -11.74
CA ILE A 49 -6.13 -11.08 -10.50
C ILE A 49 -6.46 -9.60 -10.33
N GLU A 50 -7.74 -9.28 -10.23
CA GLU A 50 -8.18 -7.93 -9.87
C GLU A 50 -7.85 -7.66 -8.39
N PRO A 51 -7.21 -6.52 -8.06
CA PRO A 51 -6.99 -6.12 -6.67
C PRO A 51 -8.29 -6.10 -5.87
N MET A 52 -8.25 -6.57 -4.63
CA MET A 52 -9.40 -6.47 -3.72
C MET A 52 -9.82 -5.02 -3.51
N ASP A 53 -11.10 -4.79 -3.19
CA ASP A 53 -11.55 -3.46 -2.76
C ASP A 53 -10.83 -2.99 -1.48
N ARG A 54 -10.68 -1.67 -1.37
CA ARG A 54 -9.98 -1.01 -0.26
C ARG A 54 -10.57 -1.40 1.10
N ALA A 55 -11.90 -1.45 1.24
CA ALA A 55 -12.52 -1.81 2.52
C ALA A 55 -12.23 -3.27 2.89
N THR A 56 -12.31 -4.17 1.91
CA THR A 56 -12.00 -5.59 2.07
C THR A 56 -10.55 -5.81 2.47
N PHE A 57 -9.61 -5.09 1.84
CA PHE A 57 -8.20 -5.15 2.18
C PHE A 57 -7.93 -4.73 3.63
N TYR A 58 -8.49 -3.61 4.08
CA TYR A 58 -8.30 -3.16 5.46
C TYR A 58 -8.91 -4.12 6.46
N ARG A 59 -10.10 -4.65 6.17
CA ARG A 59 -10.74 -5.63 7.05
C ARG A 59 -9.88 -6.89 7.18
N GLN A 60 -9.38 -7.44 6.07
CA GLN A 60 -8.46 -8.58 6.10
C GLN A 60 -7.13 -8.25 6.79
N ALA A 61 -6.59 -7.05 6.62
CA ALA A 61 -5.36 -6.62 7.31
C ALA A 61 -5.55 -6.54 8.83
N THR A 62 -6.66 -5.97 9.28
CA THR A 62 -7.08 -5.94 10.68
C THR A 62 -7.32 -7.35 11.21
N ASP A 63 -8.03 -8.19 10.47
CA ASP A 63 -8.34 -9.57 10.85
C ASP A 63 -7.06 -10.41 10.99
N ARG A 64 -6.06 -10.23 10.12
CA ARG A 64 -4.75 -10.90 10.25
C ARG A 64 -4.00 -10.48 11.50
N ARG A 65 -4.07 -9.20 11.87
CA ARG A 65 -3.37 -8.66 13.05
C ARG A 65 -4.09 -9.03 14.36
N TYR A 66 -5.39 -8.80 14.41
CA TYR A 66 -6.19 -8.89 15.62
C TYR A 66 -7.04 -10.18 15.73
N GLY A 67 -7.04 -11.04 14.70
CA GLY A 67 -7.72 -12.33 14.74
C GLY A 67 -9.25 -12.26 14.61
N GLY A 68 -9.79 -11.20 13.99
CA GLY A 68 -11.24 -10.97 13.87
C GLY A 68 -11.94 -11.62 12.67
N GLY A 69 -11.20 -12.32 11.80
CA GLY A 69 -11.72 -12.79 10.51
C GLY A 69 -12.58 -14.07 10.61
N PRO A 70 -13.48 -14.31 9.64
CA PRO A 70 -14.25 -15.55 9.56
C PRO A 70 -13.30 -16.74 9.41
N GLY A 71 -13.29 -17.64 10.41
CA GLY A 71 -12.35 -18.76 10.49
C GLY A 71 -11.08 -18.50 11.31
N SER A 72 -11.02 -17.41 12.09
CA SER A 72 -10.00 -17.29 13.14
C SER A 72 -10.23 -18.36 14.20
N ALA A 73 -9.58 -19.51 13.99
CA ALA A 73 -9.44 -20.53 15.01
C ALA A 73 -8.86 -19.85 16.25
N PHE A 74 -9.61 -20.00 17.35
CA PHE A 74 -9.20 -19.83 18.73
C PHE A 74 -7.68 -19.63 18.87
N ARG A 75 -7.25 -18.40 19.17
CA ARG A 75 -5.85 -18.13 19.58
C ARG A 75 -5.63 -18.79 20.94
N CYS A 76 -5.35 -20.09 20.92
CA CYS A 76 -4.78 -20.78 22.07
C CYS A 76 -3.28 -20.52 22.05
N CYS A 77 -2.86 -19.66 22.99
CA CYS A 77 -1.49 -19.27 23.32
C CYS A 77 -0.80 -18.29 22.35
#